data_AF-A0A925LG82-F1
#
_entry.id   AF-A0A925LG82-F1
#
_cell.length_a   1.000
_cell.length_b   1.000
_cell.length_c   1.000
_cell.angle_alpha   90.00
_cell.angle_beta   90.00
_cell.angle_gamma   90.00
#
_symmetry.space_group_name_H-M   'P 1'
#
loop_
_entity.id
_entity.type
_entity.pdbx_description
1 polymer ?
#
loop_
_entity_poly.entity_id
_entity_poly.type
_entity_poly.pdbx_seq_one_letter_code
_entity_poly.pdbx_strand_id
1 'polypeptide(L)' 'MSLLIGSHVSISGGLLGAAMEAHSYGANTFMIYTGAPQNTVRKPISALKIEEGHR' A
#
# COMPACT_ATOMS: atom_id res chain seq x y z
N MET A 1 -12.20 -21.21 -0.03
CA MET A 1 -11.02 -20.35 -0.22
C MET A 1 -11.48 -19.13 -1.01
N SER A 2 -11.35 -17.91 -0.48
CA SER A 2 -11.67 -16.68 -1.23
C SER A 2 -10.51 -16.32 -2.16
N LEU A 3 -10.83 -15.83 -3.36
CA LEU A 3 -9.84 -15.28 -4.30
C LEU A 3 -9.32 -13.96 -3.77
N LEU A 4 -8.00 -13.75 -3.83
CA LEU A 4 -7.35 -12.48 -3.50
C LEU A 4 -7.25 -11.63 -4.78
N ILE A 5 -8.01 -10.55 -4.86
CA ILE A 5 -8.12 -9.65 -6.01
C ILE A 5 -7.87 -8.21 -5.56
N GLY A 6 -7.04 -7.51 -6.34
CA GLY A 6 -6.75 -6.10 -6.14
C GLY A 6 -5.81 -5.53 -7.19
N SER A 7 -5.25 -4.37 -6.87
CA SER A 7 -4.42 -3.59 -7.79
C SER A 7 -3.19 -3.01 -7.08
N HIS A 8 -2.33 -2.36 -7.87
CA HIS A 8 -1.30 -1.49 -7.33
C HIS A 8 -1.93 -0.17 -6.86
N VAL A 9 -1.57 0.29 -5.66
CA VAL A 9 -2.08 1.52 -5.02
C VAL A 9 -0.93 2.41 -4.53
N SER A 10 -1.20 3.68 -4.25
CA SER A 10 -0.17 4.64 -3.83
C SER A 10 0.18 4.51 -2.35
N ILE A 11 1.48 4.56 -2.01
CA ILE A 11 1.96 4.63 -0.61
C ILE A 11 2.10 6.06 -0.07
N SER A 12 1.63 7.08 -0.81
CA SER A 12 1.80 8.50 -0.43
C SER A 12 1.20 8.83 0.94
N GLY A 13 0.10 8.17 1.32
CA GLY A 13 -0.55 8.30 2.63
C GLY A 13 -0.03 7.34 3.71
N GLY A 14 1.04 6.59 3.45
CA GLY A 14 1.46 5.46 4.29
C GLY A 14 0.53 4.25 4.12
N LEU A 15 0.77 3.18 4.89
CA LEU A 15 0.04 1.92 4.74
C LEU A 15 -1.47 2.09 4.91
N LEU A 16 -1.92 2.91 5.86
CA LEU A 16 -3.35 3.19 6.08
C LEU A 16 -4.00 3.81 4.83
N GLY A 17 -3.34 4.79 4.21
CA GLY A 17 -3.84 5.43 2.99
C GLY A 17 -3.93 4.44 1.82
N ALA A 18 -2.91 3.60 1.64
CA ALA A 18 -2.90 2.55 0.63
C ALA A 18 -4.04 1.53 0.87
N ALA A 19 -4.27 1.13 2.12
CA ALA A 19 -5.36 0.22 2.48
C ALA A 19 -6.74 0.84 2.24
N MET A 20 -6.92 2.14 2.53
CA MET A 20 -8.16 2.87 2.23
C MET A 20 -8.42 2.96 0.72
N GLU A 21 -7.39 3.23 -0.08
CA GLU A 21 -7.47 3.25 -1.55
C GLU A 21 -7.89 1.87 -2.08
N ALA A 22 -7.21 0.80 -1.65
CA ALA A 22 -7.56 -0.57 -2.04
C ALA A 22 -9.00 -0.96 -1.62
N HIS A 23 -9.40 -0.58 -0.40
CA HIS A 23 -10.75 -0.82 0.09
C HIS A 23 -11.80 -0.09 -0.75
N SER A 24 -11.52 1.13 -1.21
CA SER A 24 -12.42 1.88 -2.10
C SER A 24 -12.68 1.18 -3.44
N TYR A 25 -11.77 0.28 -3.86
CA TYR A 25 -11.91 -0.55 -5.06
C TYR A 25 -12.63 -1.88 -4.81
N GLY A 26 -13.05 -2.17 -3.57
CA GLY A 26 -13.55 -3.49 -3.19
C GLY A 26 -12.49 -4.59 -3.20
N ALA A 27 -11.20 -4.22 -3.18
CA ALA A 27 -10.10 -5.15 -3.18
C ALA A 27 -9.89 -5.78 -1.79
N ASN A 28 -9.41 -7.02 -1.77
CA ASN A 28 -9.06 -7.74 -0.54
C ASN A 28 -7.56 -8.10 -0.47
N THR A 29 -6.80 -7.63 -1.46
CA THR A 29 -5.33 -7.61 -1.48
C THR A 29 -4.89 -6.38 -2.28
N PHE A 30 -3.65 -5.95 -2.16
CA PHE A 30 -3.10 -4.84 -2.95
C PHE A 30 -1.59 -4.89 -2.95
N MET A 31 -0.97 -4.15 -3.87
CA MET A 31 0.48 -4.01 -3.98
C MET A 31 0.89 -2.55 -3.85
N ILE A 32 2.01 -2.29 -3.18
CA ILE A 32 2.63 -0.97 -3.06
C ILE A 32 4.11 -1.05 -3.45
N TYR A 33 4.65 0.04 -3.97
CA TYR A 33 6.10 0.25 -3.95
C TYR A 33 6.52 0.93 -2.64
N THR A 34 7.76 0.70 -2.20
CA THR A 34 8.36 1.43 -1.06
C THR A 34 8.98 2.76 -1.48
N GLY A 35 8.72 3.22 -2.70
CA GLY A 35 9.27 4.43 -3.29
C GLY A 35 8.57 4.76 -4.61
N ALA A 36 9.08 5.76 -5.32
CA ALA A 36 8.52 6.14 -6.61
C ALA A 36 8.81 5.06 -7.68
N PRO A 37 7.81 4.60 -8.46
CA PRO A 37 7.99 3.50 -9.41
C PRO A 37 8.99 3.80 -10.53
N GLN A 38 9.13 5.08 -10.90
CA GLN A 38 9.96 5.53 -12.02
C GLN A 38 11.46 5.63 -11.71
N ASN A 39 11.90 5.32 -10.49
CA ASN A 39 13.32 5.39 -10.12
C ASN A 39 13.73 4.30 -9.13
N THR A 40 15.02 4.27 -8.77
CA THR A 40 15.62 3.26 -7.87
C THR A 40 15.57 3.64 -6.39
N VAL A 41 15.06 4.83 -6.05
CA VAL A 41 15.00 5.31 -4.66
C VAL A 41 13.91 4.54 -3.92
N ARG A 42 14.26 3.98 -2.76
CA ARG A 42 13.35 3.25 -1.87
C ARG A 42 13.44 3.87 -0.49
N LYS A 43 12.30 4.06 0.17
CA LYS A 43 12.24 4.56 1.55
C LYS A 43 12.42 3.39 2.52
N PRO A 44 13.12 3.60 3.65
CA PRO A 44 13.16 2.61 4.71
C PRO A 44 11.75 2.34 5.25
N ILE A 45 11.49 1.12 5.73
CA ILE A 45 10.16 0.72 6.25
C ILE A 45 9.68 1.64 7.37
N SER A 46 10.61 2.12 8.22
CA SER A 46 10.32 3.08 9.29
C SER A 46 9.71 4.40 8.79
N ALA A 47 9.92 4.75 7.52
CA ALA A 47 9.36 5.95 6.90
C ALA A 47 8.00 5.71 6.18
N LEU A 48 7.48 4.48 6.19
CA LEU A 48 6.24 4.10 5.49
C LEU A 48 4.98 4.07 6.38
N LYS A 49 5.09 4.46 7.66
CA LYS A 49 3.96 4.51 8.61
C LYS A 49 3.23 3.17 8.74
N ILE A 50 3.98 2.07 8.77
CA ILE A 50 3.43 0.71 8.79
C ILE A 50 2.55 0.48 10.04
N GLU A 51 3.03 0.87 11.22
CA GLU A 51 2.31 0.71 12.49
C GLU A 51 0.95 1.41 12.51
N GLU A 52 0.82 2.54 11.81
CA GLU A 52 -0.46 3.29 11.71
C GLU A 52 -1.50 2.52 10.87
N GLY A 53 -1.06 1.70 9.91
CA GLY A 53 -1.95 0.89 9.07
C GLY A 53 -2.30 -0.48 9.65
N HIS A 54 -1.70 -0.89 10.76
CA HIS A 54 -2.00 -2.14 11.46
C HIS A 54 -3.06 -2.01 12.57
N ARG A 55 -3.48 -0.78 12.89
CA ARG A 55 -4.46 -0.47 13.91
C ARG A 55 -5.85 -0.29 13.30
#